data_AF-A0A966VC33-F1
#
_entry.id   AF-A0A966VC33-F1
#
_cell.length_a   1.000
_cell.length_b   1.000
_cell.length_c   1.000
_cell.angle_alpha   90.00
_cell.angle_beta   90.00
_cell.angle_gamma   90.00
#
_symmetry.space_group_name_H-M   'P 1'
#
loop_
_entity.id
_entity.type
_entity.pdbx_description
1 polymer ?
#
loop_
_entity_poly.entity_id
_entity_poly.type
_entity_poly.pdbx_seq_one_letter_code
_entity_poly.pdbx_strand_id
1 'polypeptide(L)'
;MGLKNEHASAPRNDGKERRRDKMTCPHGKKRKQECRECGGSAFCKHDKRKRHCRDCGGSAICQHGKQKHHCRDCGGSAICQHGKQKQECRECGGSAFCEHDKWKRLCRDCNGSAFCKHDKLKKLCKTCGGSRLCKSSWCETIVNSQRYDGYCMRCFIHDPANADKPVFRNYKTKEIDVVQRVKSVFPDVSWIHDKKVENGCSKRRPDLFLDMGSHVIVVEIDEYQHRDYDPSCVNKRLMELSKDVGHRPLVVIRFNPDDYTNEDGTRVPSCWGATAIGHVRVRPCKKEEWTRRVDALNDEIRFWTTHEVGKTVEVVQLFYDKMIR
;
A
#
# COMPACT_ATOMS: atom_id res chain seq x y z
N MET A 1 0.97 79.47 78.61
CA MET A 1 0.36 78.12 78.69
C MET A 1 0.08 77.70 77.25
N GLY A 2 0.93 76.92 76.57
CA GLY A 2 1.17 75.49 76.82
C GLY A 2 -0.08 74.71 76.36
N LEU A 3 -0.08 73.85 75.34
CA LEU A 3 0.93 72.90 74.86
C LEU A 3 0.85 72.70 73.34
N LYS A 4 2.02 72.41 72.76
CA LYS A 4 2.28 72.07 71.36
C LYS A 4 1.92 70.61 71.11
N ASN A 5 1.48 70.28 69.89
CA ASN A 5 1.66 68.94 69.33
C ASN A 5 2.25 69.06 67.93
N GLU A 6 3.52 68.67 67.84
CA GLU A 6 4.36 68.68 66.65
C GLU A 6 4.16 67.34 65.92
N HIS A 7 3.67 67.37 64.68
CA HIS A 7 3.81 66.25 63.77
C HIS A 7 4.65 66.67 62.56
N ALA A 8 5.91 66.26 62.63
CA ALA A 8 6.90 66.38 61.57
C ALA A 8 6.43 65.65 60.30
N SER A 9 6.47 66.36 59.18
CA SER A 9 6.23 65.81 57.84
C SER A 9 7.49 65.05 57.38
N ALA A 10 7.36 63.75 57.14
CA ALA A 10 8.43 62.92 56.59
C ALA A 10 8.65 63.19 55.09
N PRO A 11 9.88 63.09 54.56
CA PRO A 11 10.19 63.40 53.18
C PRO A 11 9.63 62.33 52.22
N ARG A 12 9.22 62.81 51.04
CA ARG A 12 8.77 61.98 49.91
C ARG A 12 9.93 61.11 49.43
N ASN A 13 9.76 59.80 49.49
CA ASN A 13 10.75 58.86 48.97
C ASN A 13 10.50 58.62 47.48
N ASP A 14 11.52 58.96 46.70
CA ASP A 14 11.63 58.79 45.27
C ASP A 14 11.51 57.32 44.81
N GLY A 15 11.02 57.16 43.58
CA GLY A 15 11.44 56.10 42.67
C GLY A 15 11.27 54.64 43.12
N LYS A 16 10.09 54.06 42.88
CA LYS A 16 9.99 52.61 42.60
C LYS A 16 9.39 52.39 41.22
N GLU A 17 10.22 52.61 40.20
CA GLU A 17 10.09 51.93 38.92
C GLU A 17 9.98 50.43 39.19
N ARG A 18 8.82 49.84 38.92
CA ARG A 18 8.66 48.38 38.90
C ARG A 18 9.48 47.83 37.75
N ARG A 19 10.74 47.47 38.00
CA ARG A 19 11.59 46.73 37.04
C ARG A 19 10.91 45.40 36.69
N ARG A 20 10.21 45.37 35.55
CA ARG A 20 9.80 44.12 34.88
C ARG A 20 10.96 43.68 34.00
N ASP A 21 11.98 43.09 34.61
CA ASP A 21 12.95 42.32 33.86
C ASP A 21 12.25 41.06 33.32
N LYS A 22 11.98 41.09 32.01
CA LYS A 22 11.53 39.94 31.23
C LYS A 22 12.69 38.95 31.15
N MET A 23 12.86 38.13 32.19
CA MET A 23 13.73 36.96 32.10
C MET A 23 13.03 35.94 31.20
N THR A 24 13.34 35.98 29.90
CA THR A 24 13.05 34.86 29.00
C THR A 24 13.65 33.61 29.61
N CYS A 25 12.88 32.52 29.67
CA CYS A 25 13.44 31.25 30.12
C CYS A 25 14.53 30.78 29.15
N PRO A 26 15.43 29.87 29.55
CA PRO A 26 16.49 29.33 28.68
C PRO A 26 15.93 28.67 27.39
N HIS A 27 14.65 28.33 27.37
CA HIS A 27 13.93 27.78 26.22
C HIS A 27 13.23 28.86 25.36
N GLY A 28 13.67 30.12 25.46
CA GLY A 28 13.24 31.24 24.61
C GLY A 28 11.81 31.74 24.83
N LYS A 29 11.14 31.35 25.93
CA LYS A 29 9.78 31.87 26.25
C LYS A 29 9.86 33.08 27.16
N LYS A 30 9.16 34.15 26.78
CA LYS A 30 9.04 35.40 27.55
C LYS A 30 8.39 35.22 28.93
N ARG A 31 7.69 34.11 29.16
CA ARG A 31 7.03 33.78 30.43
C ARG A 31 7.27 32.32 30.76
N LYS A 32 7.83 32.02 31.94
CA LYS A 32 8.11 30.66 32.43
C LYS A 32 6.86 29.77 32.43
N GLN A 33 5.69 30.34 32.77
CA GLN A 33 4.39 29.66 32.74
C GLN A 33 3.93 29.17 31.35
N GLU A 34 4.50 29.72 30.27
CA GLU A 34 4.21 29.32 28.89
C GLU A 34 5.26 28.35 28.32
N CYS A 35 6.28 28.01 29.11
CA CYS A 35 7.33 27.07 28.72
C CYS A 35 7.01 25.67 29.23
N ARG A 36 6.86 24.73 28.30
CA ARG A 36 6.62 23.31 28.62
C ARG A 36 7.79 22.70 29.39
N GLU A 37 9.01 22.95 28.92
CA GLU A 37 10.26 22.44 29.53
C GLU A 37 10.55 23.03 30.91
N CYS A 38 9.99 24.20 31.24
CA CYS A 38 10.08 24.77 32.60
C CYS A 38 8.93 24.34 33.52
N GLY A 39 8.09 23.39 33.13
CA GLY A 39 6.91 22.99 33.92
C GLY A 39 5.86 24.09 34.02
N GLY A 40 5.71 24.91 32.97
CA GLY A 40 4.84 26.07 32.96
C GLY A 40 3.38 25.74 33.31
N SER A 41 2.79 26.52 34.21
CA SER A 41 1.46 26.31 34.76
C SER A 41 0.31 26.33 33.74
N ALA A 42 0.58 26.75 32.49
CA ALA A 42 -0.39 26.73 31.38
C ALA A 42 -0.66 25.31 30.82
N PHE A 43 0.20 24.34 31.10
CA PHE A 43 0.06 22.95 30.65
C PHE A 43 -0.52 22.06 31.75
N CYS A 44 -1.33 21.08 31.38
CA CYS A 44 -1.86 20.09 32.31
C CYS A 44 -0.95 18.85 32.37
N LYS A 45 -1.28 17.91 33.24
CA LYS A 45 -0.61 16.59 33.34
C LYS A 45 -0.62 15.77 32.05
N HIS A 46 -1.56 16.04 31.14
CA HIS A 46 -1.63 15.40 29.81
C HIS A 46 -0.80 16.13 28.76
N ASP A 47 0.09 17.03 29.20
CA ASP A 47 0.98 17.82 28.35
C ASP A 47 0.25 18.74 27.34
N LYS A 48 -1.07 18.88 27.45
CA LYS A 48 -1.89 19.81 26.65
C LYS A 48 -2.01 21.15 27.37
N ARG A 49 -2.22 22.25 26.64
CA ARG A 49 -2.63 23.52 27.29
C ARG A 49 -3.93 23.30 28.05
N LYS A 50 -3.99 23.67 29.34
CA LYS A 50 -5.13 23.42 30.25
C LYS A 50 -6.47 23.80 29.61
N ARG A 51 -6.55 24.99 28.99
CA ARG A 51 -7.77 25.49 28.34
C ARG A 51 -8.29 24.63 27.18
N HIS A 52 -7.44 23.84 26.52
CA HIS A 52 -7.82 22.97 25.40
C HIS A 52 -7.80 21.48 25.76
N CYS A 53 -7.48 21.13 27.01
CA CYS A 53 -7.39 19.74 27.41
C CYS A 53 -8.80 19.20 27.69
N ARG A 54 -9.29 18.31 26.82
CA ARG A 54 -10.58 17.62 27.00
C ARG A 54 -10.64 16.86 28.32
N ASP A 55 -9.57 16.15 28.64
CA ASP A 55 -9.44 15.28 29.82
C ASP A 55 -9.39 16.08 31.14
N CYS A 56 -9.12 17.39 31.07
CA CYS A 56 -9.18 18.31 32.22
C CYS A 56 -10.40 19.25 32.18
N GLY A 57 -11.36 19.03 31.27
CA GLY A 57 -12.52 19.91 31.11
C GLY A 57 -12.14 21.34 30.72
N GLY A 58 -11.09 21.50 29.91
CA GLY A 58 -10.55 22.81 29.55
C GLY A 58 -11.61 23.80 29.06
N SER A 59 -11.52 25.05 29.51
CA SER A 59 -12.57 26.07 29.31
C SER A 59 -12.93 26.39 27.85
N ALA A 60 -12.08 26.04 26.89
CA ALA A 60 -12.33 26.20 25.45
C ALA A 60 -13.05 24.99 24.82
N ILE A 61 -13.26 23.90 25.58
CA ILE A 61 -13.99 22.70 25.15
C ILE A 61 -15.45 22.85 25.57
N CYS A 62 -16.38 22.52 24.68
CA CYS A 62 -17.82 22.50 24.99
C CYS A 62 -18.23 21.16 25.61
N GLN A 63 -19.48 21.06 26.05
CA GLN A 63 -20.07 19.81 26.56
C GLN A 63 -20.00 18.64 25.56
N HIS A 64 -19.96 18.93 24.26
CA HIS A 64 -19.80 17.92 23.20
C HIS A 64 -18.35 17.46 22.97
N GLY A 65 -17.41 17.88 23.82
CA GLY A 65 -15.99 17.50 23.73
C GLY A 65 -15.22 18.11 22.56
N LYS A 66 -15.83 19.06 21.83
CA LYS A 66 -15.22 19.82 20.71
C LYS A 66 -14.75 21.19 21.20
N GLN A 67 -13.82 21.82 20.48
CA GLN A 67 -13.51 23.23 20.76
C GLN A 67 -14.74 24.10 20.47
N LYS A 68 -15.12 24.98 21.41
CA LYS A 68 -16.37 25.77 21.39
C LYS A 68 -16.59 26.48 20.05
N HIS A 69 -15.57 27.13 19.49
CA HIS A 69 -15.68 27.87 18.23
C HIS A 69 -15.86 26.98 16.99
N HIS A 70 -15.51 25.70 17.05
CA HIS A 70 -15.72 24.71 15.97
C HIS A 70 -16.95 23.81 16.20
N CYS A 71 -17.68 24.00 17.31
CA CYS A 71 -18.81 23.14 17.63
C CYS A 71 -20.08 23.65 16.95
N ARG A 72 -20.56 22.89 15.95
CA ARG A 72 -21.83 23.17 15.25
C ARG A 72 -23.02 23.24 16.23
N ASP A 73 -23.08 22.29 17.15
CA ASP A 73 -24.19 22.14 18.11
C ASP A 73 -24.23 23.29 19.14
N CYS A 74 -23.12 23.99 19.35
CA CYS A 74 -23.04 25.18 20.19
C CYS A 74 -23.06 26.49 19.38
N GLY A 75 -23.29 26.44 18.06
CA GLY A 75 -23.25 27.64 17.20
C GLY A 75 -21.87 28.30 17.16
N GLY A 76 -20.80 27.49 17.19
CA GLY A 76 -19.42 27.97 17.27
C GLY A 76 -19.09 29.02 16.18
N SER A 77 -18.35 30.06 16.55
CA SER A 77 -18.09 31.23 15.69
C SER A 77 -17.36 30.94 14.37
N ALA A 78 -16.71 29.78 14.24
CA ALA A 78 -16.06 29.34 13.00
C ALA A 78 -17.03 28.60 12.05
N ILE A 79 -18.26 28.35 12.46
CA ILE A 79 -19.31 27.71 11.65
C ILE A 79 -20.15 28.81 10.97
N CYS A 80 -20.46 28.64 9.69
CA CYS A 80 -21.33 29.54 8.96
C CYS A 80 -22.80 29.13 9.10
N GLN A 81 -23.72 29.96 8.61
CA GLN A 81 -25.16 29.66 8.58
C GLN A 81 -25.50 28.36 7.83
N HIS A 82 -24.66 27.94 6.88
CA HIS A 82 -24.81 26.67 6.15
C HIS A 82 -24.30 25.44 6.93
N GLY A 83 -23.91 25.60 8.20
CA GLY A 83 -23.44 24.52 9.07
C GLY A 83 -22.05 23.96 8.73
N LYS A 84 -21.34 24.57 7.78
CA LYS A 84 -19.95 24.25 7.38
C LYS A 84 -18.97 25.16 8.13
N GLN A 85 -17.70 24.78 8.22
CA GLN A 85 -16.67 25.73 8.67
C GLN A 85 -16.59 26.88 7.66
N LYS A 86 -16.52 28.13 8.12
CA LYS A 86 -16.50 29.33 7.27
C LYS A 86 -15.44 29.25 6.17
N GLN A 87 -14.24 28.77 6.51
CA GLN A 87 -13.14 28.61 5.56
C GLN A 87 -13.41 27.57 4.45
N GLU A 88 -14.28 26.59 4.69
CA GLU A 88 -14.59 25.49 3.77
C GLU A 88 -15.96 25.67 3.09
N CYS A 89 -16.64 26.80 3.31
CA CYS A 89 -17.96 27.06 2.76
C CYS A 89 -17.86 27.87 1.45
N ARG A 90 -18.16 27.22 0.31
CA ARG A 90 -18.17 27.89 -1.01
C ARG A 90 -19.17 29.05 -1.07
N GLU A 91 -20.37 28.85 -0.51
CA GLU A 91 -21.45 29.85 -0.48
C GLU A 91 -21.08 31.09 0.34
N CYS A 92 -20.13 30.97 1.27
CA CYS A 92 -19.61 32.10 2.05
C CYS A 92 -18.27 32.64 1.51
N GLY A 93 -17.80 32.21 0.34
CA GLY A 93 -16.49 32.60 -0.18
C GLY A 93 -15.32 32.10 0.68
N GLY A 94 -15.43 30.88 1.21
CA GLY A 94 -14.47 30.30 2.14
C GLY A 94 -13.02 30.35 1.64
N SER A 95 -12.11 30.77 2.52
CA SER A 95 -10.70 31.01 2.18
C SER A 95 -9.89 29.77 1.79
N ALA A 96 -10.44 28.56 1.93
CA ALA A 96 -9.79 27.31 1.54
C ALA A 96 -9.82 27.04 0.03
N PHE A 97 -10.65 27.73 -0.74
CA PHE A 97 -10.75 27.62 -2.19
C PHE A 97 -9.96 28.73 -2.89
N CYS A 98 -9.33 28.41 -4.02
CA CYS A 98 -8.72 29.42 -4.89
C CYS A 98 -9.74 30.00 -5.88
N GLU A 99 -9.30 30.98 -6.68
CA GLU A 99 -10.08 31.55 -7.78
C GLU A 99 -10.53 30.52 -8.84
N HIS A 100 -9.82 29.39 -8.95
CA HIS A 100 -10.18 28.27 -9.83
C HIS A 100 -11.23 27.32 -9.24
N ASP A 101 -11.88 27.70 -8.13
CA ASP A 101 -12.87 26.90 -7.38
C ASP A 101 -12.35 25.51 -6.89
N LYS A 102 -11.03 25.32 -6.90
CA LYS A 102 -10.32 24.16 -6.35
C LYS A 102 -9.87 24.45 -4.92
N TRP A 103 -9.71 23.42 -4.09
CA TRP A 103 -9.03 23.59 -2.81
C TRP A 103 -7.62 24.15 -3.05
N LYS A 104 -7.25 25.26 -2.40
CA LYS A 104 -5.93 25.92 -2.57
C LYS A 104 -4.77 24.93 -2.48
N ARG A 105 -4.83 24.02 -1.50
CA ARG A 105 -3.80 22.97 -1.30
C ARG A 105 -3.70 21.97 -2.47
N LEU A 106 -4.76 21.77 -3.25
CA LEU A 106 -4.86 20.83 -4.37
C LEU A 106 -4.95 21.52 -5.74
N CYS A 107 -4.82 22.84 -5.81
CA CYS A 107 -4.84 23.55 -7.07
C CYS A 107 -3.43 23.55 -7.68
N ARG A 108 -3.26 22.89 -8.84
CA ARG A 108 -1.99 22.88 -9.57
C ARG A 108 -1.62 24.28 -10.08
N ASP A 109 -2.62 25.02 -10.57
CA ASP A 109 -2.48 26.37 -11.13
C ASP A 109 -1.99 27.39 -10.08
N CYS A 110 -2.37 27.19 -8.81
CA CYS A 110 -1.89 28.00 -7.68
C CYS A 110 -0.66 27.41 -6.97
N ASN A 111 0.01 26.40 -7.56
CA ASN A 111 1.10 25.65 -6.95
C ASN A 111 0.78 25.17 -5.51
N GLY A 112 -0.39 24.55 -5.37
CA GLY A 112 -0.96 24.15 -4.09
C GLY A 112 -0.03 23.28 -3.26
N SER A 113 -0.04 23.48 -1.95
CA SER A 113 0.92 22.87 -1.02
C SER A 113 0.96 21.33 -1.00
N ALA A 114 -0.01 20.63 -1.59
CA ALA A 114 0.00 19.19 -1.74
C ALA A 114 0.92 18.68 -2.87
N PHE A 115 1.29 19.54 -3.81
CA PHE A 115 2.23 19.20 -4.88
C PHE A 115 3.67 19.46 -4.44
N CYS A 116 4.60 18.65 -4.94
CA CYS A 116 6.02 18.88 -4.78
C CYS A 116 6.58 19.63 -6.00
N LYS A 117 7.87 19.99 -5.95
CA LYS A 117 8.60 20.62 -7.05
C LYS A 117 8.66 19.78 -8.35
N HIS A 118 8.26 18.51 -8.29
CA HIS A 118 8.21 17.59 -9.45
C HIS A 118 6.79 17.50 -10.06
N ASP A 119 5.89 18.43 -9.72
CA ASP A 119 4.47 18.47 -10.14
C ASP A 119 3.67 17.17 -9.85
N LYS A 120 4.17 16.39 -8.90
CA LYS A 120 3.48 15.20 -8.35
C LYS A 120 2.90 15.54 -6.99
N LEU A 121 1.80 14.89 -6.63
CA LEU A 121 1.33 14.94 -5.24
C LEU A 121 2.44 14.42 -4.33
N LYS A 122 2.80 15.18 -3.28
CA LYS A 122 3.88 14.84 -2.33
C LYS A 122 3.77 13.40 -1.85
N LYS A 123 2.57 12.96 -1.50
CA LYS A 123 2.27 11.60 -1.03
C LYS A 123 2.54 10.48 -2.04
N LEU A 124 2.68 10.78 -3.32
CA LEU A 124 2.93 9.84 -4.42
C LEU A 124 4.28 10.06 -5.10
N CYS A 125 5.11 10.98 -4.60
CA CYS A 125 6.34 11.37 -5.26
C CYS A 125 7.52 10.54 -4.72
N LYS A 126 8.08 9.63 -5.52
CA LYS A 126 9.21 8.77 -5.13
C LYS A 126 10.42 9.57 -4.67
N THR A 127 10.78 10.60 -5.43
CA THR A 127 11.89 11.52 -5.13
C THR A 127 11.67 12.35 -3.87
N CYS A 128 10.44 12.44 -3.35
CA CYS A 128 10.14 13.12 -2.09
C CYS A 128 9.81 12.15 -0.94
N GLY A 129 10.01 10.83 -1.13
CA GLY A 129 9.65 9.83 -0.13
C GLY A 129 8.15 9.78 0.15
N GLY A 130 7.33 9.86 -0.91
CA GLY A 130 5.88 9.98 -0.79
C GLY A 130 5.25 8.93 0.13
N SER A 131 4.47 9.39 1.11
CA SER A 131 3.94 8.56 2.21
C SER A 131 2.96 7.46 1.81
N ARG A 132 2.47 7.43 0.57
CA ARG A 132 1.62 6.35 0.05
C ARG A 132 2.38 5.39 -0.87
N LEU A 133 3.68 5.55 -1.03
CA LEU A 133 4.49 4.58 -1.77
C LEU A 133 4.93 3.45 -0.86
N CYS A 134 5.21 2.29 -1.48
CA CYS A 134 5.84 1.18 -0.81
C CYS A 134 7.16 1.63 -0.16
N LYS A 135 7.40 1.19 1.08
CA LYS A 135 8.63 1.50 1.82
C LYS A 135 9.91 1.00 1.13
N SER A 136 9.83 -0.09 0.35
CA SER A 136 10.98 -0.58 -0.40
C SER A 136 11.47 0.46 -1.41
N SER A 137 12.75 0.83 -1.31
CA SER A 137 13.38 1.92 -2.09
C SER A 137 13.24 1.79 -3.61
N TRP A 138 13.22 0.55 -4.10
CA TRP A 138 13.11 0.23 -5.52
C TRP A 138 11.65 0.10 -6.01
N CYS A 139 10.66 0.07 -5.11
CA CYS A 139 9.27 -0.19 -5.43
C CYS A 139 8.44 1.10 -5.52
N GLU A 140 7.70 1.27 -6.60
CA GLU A 140 6.83 2.45 -6.84
C GLU A 140 5.35 2.17 -6.60
N THR A 141 5.03 0.96 -6.12
CA THR A 141 3.65 0.54 -5.88
C THR A 141 2.99 1.42 -4.82
N ILE A 142 1.80 1.92 -5.13
CA ILE A 142 0.99 2.70 -4.19
C ILE A 142 0.37 1.76 -3.16
N VAL A 143 0.59 2.09 -1.89
CA VAL A 143 0.05 1.36 -0.73
C VAL A 143 -1.19 2.10 -0.23
N ASN A 144 -2.33 1.41 -0.26
CA ASN A 144 -3.62 1.92 0.19
C ASN A 144 -4.05 1.38 1.56
N SER A 145 -3.28 0.45 2.13
CA SER A 145 -3.63 -0.26 3.35
C SER A 145 -2.41 -0.33 4.27
N GLN A 146 -2.62 -0.06 5.55
CA GLN A 146 -1.58 -0.15 6.57
C GLN A 146 -1.28 -1.57 7.04
N ARG A 147 -2.06 -2.57 6.59
CA ARG A 147 -1.93 -3.99 6.98
C ARG A 147 -0.56 -4.63 6.74
N TYR A 148 0.21 -4.07 5.82
CA TYR A 148 1.56 -4.56 5.49
C TYR A 148 2.62 -3.51 5.87
N ASP A 149 2.37 -2.75 6.94
CA ASP A 149 3.31 -1.76 7.51
C ASP A 149 3.86 -0.72 6.50
N GLY A 150 3.10 -0.40 5.45
CA GLY A 150 3.53 0.52 4.40
C GLY A 150 4.31 -0.12 3.25
N TYR A 151 4.38 -1.44 3.19
CA TYR A 151 4.86 -2.20 2.03
C TYR A 151 3.69 -2.60 1.12
N CYS A 152 3.96 -2.81 -0.16
CA CYS A 152 3.06 -3.59 -1.01
C CYS A 152 3.17 -5.08 -0.64
N MET A 153 2.16 -5.89 -0.97
CA MET A 153 2.11 -7.30 -0.58
C MET A 153 3.35 -8.09 -1.04
N ARG A 154 3.81 -7.87 -2.28
CA ARG A 154 5.02 -8.47 -2.83
C ARG A 154 6.24 -8.17 -1.97
N CYS A 155 6.51 -6.89 -1.77
CA CYS A 155 7.68 -6.44 -1.02
C CYS A 155 7.59 -6.88 0.44
N PHE A 156 6.40 -6.92 1.02
CA PHE A 156 6.21 -7.42 2.38
C PHE A 156 6.61 -8.89 2.51
N ILE A 157 6.17 -9.75 1.58
CA ILE A 157 6.41 -11.20 1.64
C ILE A 157 7.86 -11.56 1.35
N HIS A 158 8.52 -10.83 0.44
CA HIS A 158 9.91 -11.10 0.06
C HIS A 158 10.95 -10.31 0.85
N ASP A 159 10.55 -9.47 1.79
CA ASP A 159 11.48 -8.77 2.68
C ASP A 159 11.79 -9.67 3.89
N PRO A 160 13.06 -10.08 4.08
CA PRO A 160 13.45 -10.92 5.21
C PRO A 160 13.07 -10.34 6.57
N ALA A 161 12.96 -9.02 6.69
CA ALA A 161 12.57 -8.34 7.94
C ALA A 161 11.08 -8.52 8.30
N ASN A 162 10.27 -9.11 7.41
CA ASN A 162 8.86 -9.41 7.65
C ASN A 162 8.56 -10.91 7.65
N ALA A 163 9.58 -11.78 7.69
CA ALA A 163 9.44 -13.23 7.57
C ALA A 163 8.57 -13.85 8.69
N ASP A 164 8.50 -13.21 9.85
CA ASP A 164 7.74 -13.62 11.04
C ASP A 164 6.33 -13.02 11.09
N LYS A 165 5.98 -12.09 10.19
CA LYS A 165 4.72 -11.36 10.22
C LYS A 165 3.61 -12.06 9.43
N PRO A 166 2.34 -11.92 9.86
CA PRO A 166 1.22 -12.59 9.22
C PRO A 166 0.90 -12.01 7.83
N VAL A 167 0.54 -12.89 6.90
CA VAL A 167 0.13 -12.52 5.53
C VAL A 167 -1.37 -12.73 5.37
N PHE A 168 -2.08 -11.63 5.09
CA PHE A 168 -3.55 -11.62 5.05
C PHE A 168 -4.19 -12.13 3.74
N ARG A 169 -3.42 -12.35 2.69
CA ARG A 169 -3.89 -12.80 1.36
C ARG A 169 -2.82 -13.65 0.68
N ASN A 170 -3.23 -14.71 -0.01
CA ASN A 170 -2.32 -15.49 -0.85
C ASN A 170 -1.79 -14.61 -2.00
N TYR A 171 -0.47 -14.57 -2.19
CA TYR A 171 0.21 -13.68 -3.13
C TYR A 171 0.77 -14.47 -4.31
N LYS A 172 -0.11 -15.12 -5.12
CA LYS A 172 0.28 -15.90 -6.33
C LYS A 172 1.60 -16.68 -6.14
N THR A 173 1.81 -17.23 -4.94
CA THR A 173 3.18 -17.54 -4.49
C THR A 173 3.75 -18.70 -5.28
N LYS A 174 2.87 -19.67 -5.62
CA LYS A 174 3.22 -20.83 -6.43
C LYS A 174 3.54 -20.42 -7.86
N GLU A 175 2.69 -19.60 -8.48
CA GLU A 175 2.90 -19.02 -9.80
C GLU A 175 4.27 -18.32 -9.91
N ILE A 176 4.57 -17.44 -8.96
CA ILE A 176 5.84 -16.69 -8.95
C ILE A 176 7.06 -17.62 -8.80
N ASP A 177 7.00 -18.63 -7.92
CA ASP A 177 8.11 -19.58 -7.73
C ASP A 177 8.37 -20.38 -9.02
N VAL A 178 7.33 -20.89 -9.68
CA VAL A 178 7.45 -21.62 -10.96
C VAL A 178 8.05 -20.71 -12.03
N VAL A 179 7.51 -19.49 -12.19
CA VAL A 179 8.01 -18.50 -13.16
C VAL A 179 9.49 -18.19 -12.96
N GLN A 180 9.92 -17.98 -11.72
CA GLN A 180 11.31 -17.69 -11.41
C GLN A 180 12.23 -18.86 -11.77
N ARG A 181 11.81 -20.11 -11.47
CA ARG A 181 12.57 -21.31 -11.81
C ARG A 181 12.69 -21.50 -13.32
N VAL A 182 11.59 -21.39 -14.06
CA VAL A 182 11.60 -21.52 -15.54
C VAL A 182 12.53 -20.46 -16.15
N LYS A 183 12.41 -19.20 -15.74
CA LYS A 183 13.29 -18.13 -16.23
C LYS A 183 14.77 -18.33 -15.90
N SER A 184 15.07 -18.98 -14.76
CA SER A 184 16.46 -19.30 -14.40
C SER A 184 17.05 -20.42 -15.25
N VAL A 185 16.23 -21.36 -15.74
CA VAL A 185 16.66 -22.48 -16.59
C VAL A 185 16.79 -22.05 -18.06
N PHE A 186 15.95 -21.11 -18.50
CA PHE A 186 15.94 -20.59 -19.87
C PHE A 186 16.20 -19.07 -19.88
N PRO A 187 17.42 -18.60 -19.55
CA PRO A 187 17.74 -17.18 -19.50
C PRO A 187 17.85 -16.54 -20.89
N ASP A 188 18.19 -17.35 -21.90
CA ASP A 188 18.50 -16.87 -23.25
C ASP A 188 17.26 -16.68 -24.14
N VAL A 189 16.07 -17.01 -23.62
CA VAL A 189 14.81 -16.84 -24.35
C VAL A 189 14.00 -15.67 -23.78
N SER A 190 13.25 -15.01 -24.66
CA SER A 190 12.52 -13.79 -24.33
C SER A 190 11.14 -14.06 -23.73
N TRP A 191 11.10 -14.51 -22.47
CA TRP A 191 9.84 -14.76 -21.75
C TRP A 191 9.01 -13.50 -21.50
N ILE A 192 7.77 -13.51 -21.96
CA ILE A 192 6.74 -12.55 -21.59
C ILE A 192 5.93 -13.14 -20.41
N HIS A 193 5.84 -12.41 -19.30
CA HIS A 193 5.14 -12.85 -18.07
C HIS A 193 4.12 -11.83 -17.59
N ASP A 194 2.87 -12.26 -17.35
CA ASP A 194 1.74 -11.43 -16.88
C ASP A 194 1.60 -10.10 -17.64
N LYS A 195 1.84 -10.14 -18.95
CA LYS A 195 1.69 -9.02 -19.87
C LYS A 195 0.75 -9.42 -21.00
N LYS A 196 0.08 -8.42 -21.57
CA LYS A 196 -0.68 -8.63 -22.80
C LYS A 196 0.28 -8.96 -23.93
N VAL A 197 -0.12 -9.88 -24.80
CA VAL A 197 0.61 -10.17 -26.04
C VAL A 197 0.60 -8.91 -26.92
N GLU A 198 1.77 -8.51 -27.40
CA GLU A 198 1.93 -7.35 -28.28
C GLU A 198 1.23 -7.63 -29.61
N ASN A 199 0.39 -6.70 -30.08
CA ASN A 199 -0.52 -6.86 -31.24
C ASN A 199 -1.70 -7.85 -31.08
N GLY A 200 -1.90 -8.43 -29.90
CA GLY A 200 -3.09 -9.24 -29.60
C GLY A 200 -4.35 -8.37 -29.45
N CYS A 201 -5.47 -8.80 -30.04
CA CYS A 201 -6.77 -8.15 -29.86
C CYS A 201 -7.37 -8.44 -28.48
N SER A 202 -6.91 -9.49 -27.79
CA SER A 202 -7.44 -9.91 -26.51
C SER A 202 -6.85 -9.11 -25.31
N LYS A 203 -7.59 -9.01 -24.21
CA LYS A 203 -7.09 -8.44 -22.94
C LYS A 203 -6.24 -9.45 -22.15
N ARG A 204 -5.92 -10.62 -22.71
CA ARG A 204 -5.38 -11.79 -22.00
C ARG A 204 -3.93 -11.61 -21.61
N ARG A 205 -3.53 -12.31 -20.54
CA ARG A 205 -2.19 -12.29 -19.95
C ARG A 205 -1.83 -13.73 -19.56
N PRO A 206 -1.15 -14.46 -20.43
CA PRO A 206 -0.62 -15.78 -20.05
C PRO A 206 0.41 -15.62 -18.92
N ASP A 207 0.52 -16.64 -18.07
CA ASP A 207 1.51 -16.64 -16.98
C ASP A 207 2.93 -16.61 -17.56
N LEU A 208 3.22 -17.47 -18.55
CA LEU A 208 4.43 -17.38 -19.37
C LEU A 208 4.09 -17.57 -20.86
N PHE A 209 4.73 -16.74 -21.68
CA PHE A 209 4.60 -16.78 -23.13
C PHE A 209 5.98 -16.69 -23.77
N LEU A 210 6.22 -17.58 -24.74
CA LEU A 210 7.43 -17.66 -25.54
C LEU A 210 7.07 -17.77 -27.02
N ASP A 211 7.57 -16.83 -27.82
CA ASP A 211 7.46 -16.86 -29.28
C ASP A 211 8.75 -17.44 -29.87
N MET A 212 8.64 -18.58 -30.55
CA MET A 212 9.76 -19.25 -31.21
C MET A 212 9.89 -18.86 -32.69
N GLY A 213 9.05 -17.95 -33.18
CA GLY A 213 8.90 -17.63 -34.60
C GLY A 213 8.04 -18.67 -35.32
N SER A 214 8.44 -19.94 -35.27
CA SER A 214 7.74 -21.06 -35.93
C SER A 214 6.42 -21.43 -35.24
N HIS A 215 6.40 -21.41 -33.92
CA HIS A 215 5.25 -21.72 -33.08
C HIS A 215 5.34 -20.91 -31.78
N VAL A 216 4.29 -20.99 -30.97
CA VAL A 216 4.20 -20.29 -29.69
C VAL A 216 4.05 -21.31 -28.57
N ILE A 217 4.80 -21.12 -27.48
CA ILE A 217 4.69 -21.91 -26.27
C ILE A 217 4.09 -21.02 -25.17
N VAL A 218 2.99 -21.48 -24.59
CA VAL A 218 2.34 -20.85 -23.44
C VAL A 218 2.38 -21.81 -22.27
N VAL A 219 2.85 -21.33 -21.12
CA VAL A 219 2.77 -22.07 -19.86
C VAL A 219 1.74 -21.41 -18.96
N GLU A 220 0.77 -22.19 -18.52
CA GLU A 220 -0.33 -21.77 -17.62
C GLU A 220 -0.14 -22.48 -16.27
N ILE A 221 -0.09 -21.70 -15.19
CA ILE A 221 0.11 -22.22 -13.83
C ILE A 221 -1.24 -22.26 -13.14
N ASP A 222 -1.91 -23.40 -13.30
CA ASP A 222 -3.31 -23.57 -12.91
C ASP A 222 -3.41 -24.00 -11.44
N GLU A 223 -3.33 -23.04 -10.52
CA GLU A 223 -3.71 -23.30 -9.13
C GLU A 223 -5.16 -23.84 -9.07
N TYR A 224 -5.38 -24.89 -8.26
CA TYR A 224 -6.66 -25.61 -8.14
C TYR A 224 -7.17 -26.30 -9.42
N GLN A 225 -6.31 -26.54 -10.41
CA GLN A 225 -6.63 -27.24 -11.66
C GLN A 225 -7.75 -26.59 -12.49
N HIS A 226 -8.14 -25.33 -12.22
CA HIS A 226 -9.27 -24.66 -12.87
C HIS A 226 -10.58 -25.48 -12.85
N ARG A 227 -10.88 -26.19 -11.75
CA ARG A 227 -12.08 -27.04 -11.60
C ARG A 227 -13.42 -26.30 -11.77
N ASP A 228 -13.42 -24.98 -11.64
CA ASP A 228 -14.62 -24.13 -11.76
C ASP A 228 -14.87 -23.60 -13.19
N TYR A 229 -14.12 -24.06 -14.20
CA TYR A 229 -14.22 -23.53 -15.56
C TYR A 229 -15.05 -24.43 -16.48
N ASP A 230 -16.06 -23.85 -17.13
CA ASP A 230 -16.80 -24.47 -18.22
C ASP A 230 -15.83 -24.85 -19.37
N PRO A 231 -15.79 -26.11 -19.83
CA PRO A 231 -14.94 -26.58 -20.93
C PRO A 231 -15.06 -25.75 -22.21
N SER A 232 -16.23 -25.17 -22.48
CA SER A 232 -16.47 -24.30 -23.65
C SER A 232 -15.66 -23.00 -23.61
N CYS A 233 -15.28 -22.56 -22.40
CA CYS A 233 -14.56 -21.32 -22.17
C CYS A 233 -13.03 -21.50 -22.32
N VAL A 234 -12.51 -22.72 -22.07
CA VAL A 234 -11.10 -23.09 -22.37
C VAL A 234 -10.85 -23.10 -23.88
N ASN A 235 -11.78 -23.65 -24.68
CA ASN A 235 -11.67 -23.66 -26.14
C ASN A 235 -11.78 -22.26 -26.75
N LYS A 236 -12.67 -21.41 -26.22
CA LYS A 236 -12.73 -19.99 -26.60
C LYS A 236 -11.42 -19.26 -26.27
N ARG A 237 -10.83 -19.53 -25.10
CA ARG A 237 -9.54 -18.96 -24.65
C ARG A 237 -8.39 -19.37 -25.58
N LEU A 238 -8.30 -20.65 -25.94
CA LEU A 238 -7.29 -21.17 -26.87
C LEU A 238 -7.46 -20.59 -28.27
N MET A 239 -8.69 -20.44 -28.76
CA MET A 239 -8.97 -19.82 -30.06
C MET A 239 -8.66 -18.32 -30.08
N GLU A 240 -8.92 -17.58 -29.00
CA GLU A 240 -8.51 -16.17 -28.86
C GLU A 240 -6.99 -16.02 -28.95
N LEU A 241 -6.24 -16.87 -28.23
CA LEU A 241 -4.77 -16.87 -28.28
C LEU A 241 -4.23 -17.29 -29.65
N SER A 242 -4.80 -18.31 -30.29
CA SER A 242 -4.44 -18.75 -31.64
C SER A 242 -4.65 -17.63 -32.68
N LYS A 243 -5.75 -16.88 -32.56
CA LYS A 243 -6.01 -15.72 -33.42
C LYS A 243 -5.00 -14.59 -33.18
N ASP A 244 -4.65 -14.32 -31.92
CA ASP A 244 -3.67 -13.29 -31.56
C ASP A 244 -2.26 -13.60 -32.09
N VAL A 245 -1.93 -14.88 -32.32
CA VAL A 245 -0.61 -15.31 -32.87
C VAL A 245 -0.65 -15.60 -34.37
N GLY A 246 -1.74 -15.28 -35.06
CA GLY A 246 -1.87 -15.44 -36.52
C GLY A 246 -2.02 -16.89 -36.99
N HIS A 247 -2.66 -17.75 -36.19
CA HIS A 247 -2.85 -19.19 -36.46
C HIS A 247 -1.55 -20.02 -36.55
N ARG A 248 -0.44 -19.48 -36.06
CA ARG A 248 0.77 -20.28 -35.82
C ARG A 248 0.47 -21.42 -34.85
N PRO A 249 1.15 -22.57 -34.97
CA PRO A 249 0.98 -23.66 -34.02
C PRO A 249 1.17 -23.16 -32.58
N LEU A 250 0.25 -23.58 -31.70
CA LEU A 250 0.21 -23.15 -30.31
C LEU A 250 0.35 -24.37 -29.39
N VAL A 251 1.40 -24.37 -28.58
CA VAL A 251 1.61 -25.38 -27.52
C VAL A 251 1.23 -24.76 -26.20
N VAL A 252 0.29 -25.37 -25.47
CA VAL A 252 -0.14 -24.93 -24.15
C VAL A 252 0.23 -25.99 -23.11
N ILE A 253 1.21 -25.69 -22.28
CA ILE A 253 1.63 -26.53 -21.17
C ILE A 253 0.93 -26.04 -19.91
N ARG A 254 -0.02 -26.82 -19.40
CA ARG A 254 -0.76 -26.52 -18.17
C ARG A 254 -0.11 -27.27 -17.02
N PHE A 255 0.34 -26.53 -16.01
CA PHE A 255 1.06 -27.07 -14.87
C PHE A 255 0.26 -26.83 -13.58
N ASN A 256 -0.14 -27.91 -12.92
CA ASN A 256 -0.83 -27.83 -11.63
C ASN A 256 0.18 -27.88 -10.46
N PRO A 257 0.32 -26.80 -9.66
CA PRO A 257 1.22 -26.79 -8.51
C PRO A 257 0.60 -27.43 -7.24
N ASP A 258 -0.67 -27.82 -7.29
CA ASP A 258 -1.44 -28.31 -6.14
C ASP A 258 -1.45 -29.83 -6.00
N ASP A 259 -2.30 -30.35 -5.11
CA ASP A 259 -2.58 -31.78 -5.08
C ASP A 259 -3.29 -32.24 -6.35
N TYR A 260 -3.13 -33.53 -6.64
CA TYR A 260 -3.81 -34.19 -7.74
C TYR A 260 -3.97 -35.69 -7.49
N THR A 261 -4.83 -36.34 -8.25
CA THR A 261 -4.98 -37.79 -8.27
C THR A 261 -4.22 -38.38 -9.44
N ASN A 262 -3.24 -39.26 -9.18
CA ASN A 262 -2.41 -39.86 -10.22
C ASN A 262 -3.16 -40.94 -11.04
N GLU A 263 -2.47 -41.54 -12.01
CA GLU A 263 -3.03 -42.57 -12.90
C GLU A 263 -3.54 -43.81 -12.16
N ASP A 264 -2.89 -44.15 -11.05
CA ASP A 264 -3.24 -45.27 -10.16
C ASP A 264 -4.44 -44.96 -9.24
N GLY A 265 -5.04 -43.76 -9.34
CA GLY A 265 -6.12 -43.31 -8.45
C GLY A 265 -5.66 -42.90 -7.06
N THR A 266 -4.34 -42.81 -6.83
CA THR A 266 -3.76 -42.37 -5.56
C THR A 266 -3.68 -40.86 -5.49
N ARG A 267 -4.20 -40.27 -4.41
CA ARG A 267 -4.09 -38.83 -4.17
C ARG A 267 -2.66 -38.45 -3.79
N VAL A 268 -2.02 -37.64 -4.62
CA VAL A 268 -0.72 -37.02 -4.37
C VAL A 268 -0.94 -35.65 -3.72
N PRO A 269 -0.55 -35.46 -2.44
CA PRO A 269 -0.77 -34.20 -1.74
C PRO A 269 0.09 -33.06 -2.31
N SER A 270 -0.37 -31.81 -2.13
CA SER A 270 0.35 -30.62 -2.57
C SER A 270 1.72 -30.53 -1.89
N CYS A 271 2.74 -30.15 -2.67
CA CYS A 271 4.06 -29.83 -2.13
C CYS A 271 4.03 -28.56 -1.26
N TRP A 272 2.98 -27.75 -1.38
CA TRP A 272 2.83 -26.47 -0.70
C TRP A 272 2.05 -26.61 0.62
N GLY A 273 2.35 -25.72 1.56
CA GLY A 273 1.62 -25.62 2.82
C GLY A 273 1.65 -24.20 3.36
N ALA A 274 0.54 -23.79 3.96
CA ALA A 274 0.50 -22.56 4.75
C ALA A 274 1.15 -22.79 6.11
N THR A 275 1.98 -21.85 6.54
CA THR A 275 2.51 -21.78 7.91
C THR A 275 1.45 -21.24 8.86
N ALA A 276 1.69 -21.32 10.17
CA ALA A 276 0.78 -20.75 11.19
C ALA A 276 0.49 -19.25 10.98
N ILE A 277 1.43 -18.53 10.37
CA ILE A 277 1.32 -17.10 10.05
C ILE A 277 0.77 -16.83 8.63
N GLY A 278 0.31 -17.86 7.91
CA GLY A 278 -0.34 -17.74 6.60
C GLY A 278 0.60 -17.66 5.40
N HIS A 279 1.93 -17.66 5.61
CA HIS A 279 2.89 -17.75 4.50
C HIS A 279 2.81 -19.11 3.82
N VAL A 280 2.58 -19.11 2.51
CA VAL A 280 2.57 -20.31 1.67
C VAL A 280 3.99 -20.59 1.20
N ARG A 281 4.50 -21.80 1.48
CA ARG A 281 5.83 -22.25 1.05
C ARG A 281 5.84 -23.74 0.72
N VAL A 282 6.83 -24.18 -0.03
CA VAL A 282 7.10 -25.61 -0.23
C VAL A 282 7.43 -26.23 1.14
N ARG A 283 6.74 -27.32 1.48
CA ARG A 283 6.97 -28.05 2.74
C ARG A 283 8.39 -28.63 2.71
N PRO A 284 9.16 -28.56 3.81
CA PRO A 284 10.53 -29.10 3.83
C PRO A 284 10.63 -30.54 3.34
N CYS A 285 9.69 -31.41 3.75
CA CYS A 285 9.62 -32.82 3.35
C CYS A 285 9.14 -33.07 1.90
N LYS A 286 8.80 -32.02 1.15
CA LYS A 286 8.30 -32.10 -0.23
C LYS A 286 9.20 -31.38 -1.23
N LYS A 287 10.41 -30.95 -0.80
CA LYS A 287 11.34 -30.22 -1.65
C LYS A 287 11.79 -31.05 -2.85
N GLU A 288 12.20 -32.31 -2.67
CA GLU A 288 12.63 -33.14 -3.81
C GLU A 288 11.47 -33.44 -4.77
N GLU A 289 10.26 -33.65 -4.24
CA GLU A 289 9.07 -33.83 -5.07
C GLU A 289 8.76 -32.57 -5.88
N TRP A 290 8.80 -31.39 -5.26
CA TRP A 290 8.58 -30.13 -5.95
C TRP A 290 9.59 -29.89 -7.07
N THR A 291 10.88 -30.14 -6.80
CA THR A 291 11.93 -30.06 -7.81
C THR A 291 11.61 -30.98 -8.99
N ARG A 292 11.29 -32.26 -8.74
CA ARG A 292 10.91 -33.20 -9.81
C ARG A 292 9.71 -32.72 -10.63
N ARG A 293 8.71 -32.08 -10.01
CA ARG A 293 7.56 -31.54 -10.75
C ARG A 293 7.96 -30.39 -11.67
N VAL A 294 8.77 -29.46 -11.16
CA VAL A 294 9.27 -28.33 -11.96
C VAL A 294 10.23 -28.80 -13.06
N ASP A 295 11.04 -29.82 -12.80
CA ASP A 295 11.93 -30.41 -13.80
C ASP A 295 11.13 -31.03 -14.95
N ALA A 296 10.04 -31.77 -14.66
CA ALA A 296 9.16 -32.28 -15.71
C ALA A 296 8.53 -31.16 -16.57
N LEU A 297 8.20 -30.00 -15.97
CA LEU A 297 7.78 -28.83 -16.73
C LEU A 297 8.91 -28.28 -17.62
N ASN A 298 10.12 -28.18 -17.09
CA ASN A 298 11.27 -27.72 -17.86
C ASN A 298 11.60 -28.67 -19.02
N ASP A 299 11.47 -29.98 -18.81
CA ASP A 299 11.68 -30.99 -19.84
C ASP A 299 10.67 -30.84 -20.98
N GLU A 300 9.40 -30.59 -20.64
CA GLU A 300 8.35 -30.34 -21.63
C GLU A 300 8.61 -29.05 -22.42
N ILE A 301 8.98 -27.96 -21.74
CA ILE A 301 9.36 -26.71 -22.42
C ILE A 301 10.55 -26.96 -23.36
N ARG A 302 11.57 -27.67 -22.90
CA ARG A 302 12.76 -27.99 -23.70
C ARG A 302 12.40 -28.82 -24.92
N PHE A 303 11.56 -29.83 -24.75
CA PHE A 303 11.05 -30.65 -25.85
C PHE A 303 10.42 -29.75 -26.94
N TRP A 304 9.46 -28.91 -26.59
CA TRP A 304 8.79 -28.05 -27.58
C TRP A 304 9.67 -26.96 -28.18
N THR A 305 10.69 -26.45 -27.45
CA THR A 305 11.64 -25.49 -28.04
C THR A 305 12.51 -26.08 -29.16
N THR A 306 12.57 -27.41 -29.27
CA THR A 306 13.46 -28.14 -30.20
C THR A 306 12.72 -28.99 -31.23
N HIS A 307 11.41 -29.15 -31.10
CA HIS A 307 10.60 -30.01 -31.95
C HIS A 307 9.60 -29.21 -32.80
N GLU A 308 9.25 -29.75 -33.97
CA GLU A 308 8.19 -29.20 -34.80
C GLU A 308 6.81 -29.57 -34.25
N VAL A 309 5.85 -28.65 -34.40
CA VAL A 309 4.48 -28.85 -33.91
C VAL A 309 3.60 -29.30 -35.07
N GLY A 310 3.14 -30.55 -35.01
CA GLY A 310 2.33 -31.17 -36.07
C GLY A 310 0.86 -30.74 -36.09
N LYS A 311 0.33 -30.18 -34.99
CA LYS A 311 -1.07 -29.70 -34.88
C LYS A 311 -1.14 -28.19 -34.68
N THR A 312 -2.25 -27.58 -35.07
CA THR A 312 -2.49 -26.15 -34.83
C THR A 312 -2.51 -25.80 -33.34
N VAL A 313 -3.00 -26.71 -32.49
CA VAL A 313 -3.04 -26.54 -31.04
C VAL A 313 -2.67 -27.87 -30.38
N GLU A 314 -1.67 -27.84 -29.50
CA GLU A 314 -1.30 -28.94 -28.62
C GLU A 314 -1.48 -28.51 -27.17
N VAL A 315 -2.06 -29.39 -26.34
CA VAL A 315 -2.27 -29.13 -24.92
C VAL A 315 -1.64 -30.25 -24.11
N VAL A 316 -0.71 -29.89 -23.23
CA VAL A 316 -0.03 -30.81 -22.33
C VAL A 316 -0.47 -30.49 -20.90
N GLN A 317 -0.85 -31.51 -20.13
CA GLN A 317 -1.28 -31.36 -18.74
C GLN A 317 -0.32 -32.09 -17.81
N LEU A 318 0.29 -31.34 -16.89
CA LEU A 318 1.23 -31.87 -15.91
C LEU A 318 0.62 -31.85 -14.52
N PHE A 319 0.58 -33.03 -13.87
CA PHE A 319 0.12 -33.21 -12.49
C PHE A 319 -1.37 -32.88 -12.25
N TYR A 320 -2.27 -33.33 -13.14
CA TYR A 320 -3.73 -33.15 -13.01
C TYR A 320 -4.43 -34.39 -12.48
N ASP A 321 -5.64 -34.20 -11.95
CA ASP A 321 -6.54 -35.32 -11.68
C ASP A 321 -6.84 -36.05 -12.98
N LYS A 322 -6.83 -37.39 -12.91
CA LYS A 322 -7.42 -38.19 -13.97
C LYS A 322 -8.88 -37.77 -14.16
N MET A 323 -9.23 -37.34 -15.37
CA MET A 323 -10.62 -37.27 -15.80
C MET A 323 -11.18 -38.69 -15.74
N ILE A 324 -12.02 -39.00 -14.76
CA ILE A 324 -12.86 -40.19 -14.81
C ILE A 324 -13.76 -39.97 -16.03
N ARG A 325 -13.44 -40.66 -17.13
CA ARG A 325 -14.29 -40.69 -18.32
C ARG A 325 -15.54 -41.51 -18.06
#